data_AF-A0A2P1PR46-F1
#
_entry.id   AF-A0A2P1PR46-F1
#
_cell.length_a   1.000
_cell.length_b   1.000
_cell.length_c   1.000
_cell.angle_alpha   90.00
_cell.angle_beta   90.00
_cell.angle_gamma   90.00
#
_symmetry.space_group_name_H-M   'P 1'
#
loop_
_entity.id
_entity.type
_entity.pdbx_description
1 polymer ?
#
loop_
_entity_poly.entity_id
_entity_poly.type
_entity_poly.pdbx_seq_one_letter_code
_entity_poly.pdbx_strand_id
1 'polypeptide(L)'
;MRSESTSSSQVTITTDFERRYRQHAAGALSRLTPAILRAQAWNMVHWSLIASSGLFGLYQLGWSPLSLLLLLVAGHSGGVLAEALKWLLFRTEYRAAVDTENEDRLVWAMVMAYRKGEKRIFASALQQTDPGQSVMVDSYAMAAAIALLGLQLRALGLEPAALFEDRWWLLNAILAMLWPFLGLFDLQMARQSGAPIAHQQFQPGGRGMGLLLVVAMFLWLSDAAESVRTLMMVIFVVTILVAVLAGFGLKVMADQRRWLAANLPGANMPAPIKKAAAPSVPTASLRPSRSRPRRKK
;
A
#
# COMPACT_ATOMS: atom_id res chain seq x y z
N MET A 1 15.23 9.69 -38.77
CA MET A 1 15.24 9.31 -37.34
C MET A 1 13.80 9.06 -36.92
N ARG A 2 13.38 7.80 -36.79
CA ARG A 2 12.07 7.47 -36.23
C ARG A 2 12.20 7.55 -34.72
N SER A 3 11.48 8.49 -34.13
CA SER A 3 11.17 8.50 -32.71
C SER A 3 10.48 7.17 -32.40
N GLU A 4 11.20 6.22 -31.82
CA GLU A 4 10.60 5.12 -31.07
C GLU A 4 9.95 5.76 -29.85
N SER A 5 8.71 6.22 -30.05
CA SER A 5 7.79 6.46 -28.95
C SER A 5 7.83 5.21 -28.08
N THR A 6 8.16 5.37 -26.81
CA THR A 6 8.05 4.38 -25.74
C THR A 6 6.59 3.94 -25.58
N SER A 7 6.06 3.24 -26.59
CA SER A 7 4.87 2.43 -26.47
C SER A 7 5.20 1.36 -25.43
N SER A 8 4.36 1.21 -24.42
CA SER A 8 4.46 0.15 -23.39
C SER A 8 4.95 -1.16 -24.02
N SER A 9 6.23 -1.53 -23.82
CA SER A 9 6.81 -2.63 -24.57
C SER A 9 6.14 -3.92 -24.12
N GLN A 10 5.44 -4.57 -25.05
CA GLN A 10 4.89 -5.89 -24.81
C GLN A 10 5.99 -6.92 -25.11
N VAL A 11 6.15 -7.89 -24.22
CA VAL A 11 7.14 -8.96 -24.35
C VAL A 11 6.42 -10.27 -24.60
N THR A 12 6.96 -11.08 -25.51
CA THR A 12 6.43 -12.42 -25.83
C THR A 12 6.54 -13.34 -24.63
N ILE A 13 5.49 -14.13 -24.39
CA ILE A 13 5.49 -15.16 -23.35
C ILE A 13 6.51 -16.24 -23.71
N THR A 14 7.47 -16.45 -22.82
CA THR A 14 8.53 -17.46 -22.97
C THR A 14 8.20 -18.72 -22.20
N THR A 15 8.89 -19.82 -22.50
CA THR A 15 8.79 -21.07 -21.74
C THR A 15 9.20 -20.91 -20.28
N ASP A 16 10.12 -19.98 -19.99
CA ASP A 16 10.51 -19.63 -18.61
C ASP A 16 9.34 -19.00 -17.84
N PHE A 17 8.62 -18.07 -18.47
CA PHE A 17 7.44 -17.44 -17.85
C PHE A 17 6.33 -18.45 -17.59
N GLU A 18 6.12 -19.39 -18.51
CA GLU A 18 5.16 -20.48 -18.30
C GLU A 18 5.55 -21.37 -17.12
N ARG A 19 6.84 -21.70 -16.98
CA ARG A 19 7.34 -22.49 -15.84
C ARG A 19 7.09 -21.77 -14.53
N ARG A 20 7.47 -20.49 -14.44
CA ARG A 20 7.27 -19.66 -13.23
C ARG A 20 5.79 -19.48 -12.90
N TYR A 21 4.96 -19.24 -13.91
CA TYR A 21 3.51 -19.20 -13.73
C TYR A 21 2.98 -20.48 -13.08
N ARG A 22 3.33 -21.66 -13.59
CA ARG A 22 2.87 -22.95 -13.03
C ARG A 22 3.34 -23.16 -11.59
N GLN A 23 4.56 -22.72 -11.26
CA GLN A 23 5.13 -22.84 -9.91
C GLN A 23 4.45 -21.92 -8.89
N HIS A 24 4.08 -20.69 -9.29
CA HIS A 24 3.63 -19.66 -8.35
C HIS A 24 2.11 -19.40 -8.37
N ALA A 25 1.38 -19.85 -9.39
CA ALA A 25 -0.04 -19.51 -9.57
C ALA A 25 -0.95 -19.93 -8.40
N ALA A 26 -0.73 -21.11 -7.81
CA ALA A 26 -1.50 -21.56 -6.64
C ALA A 26 -1.23 -20.69 -5.40
N GLY A 27 0.03 -20.26 -5.22
CA GLY A 27 0.42 -19.34 -4.15
C GLY A 27 -0.18 -17.95 -4.34
N ALA A 28 -0.15 -17.41 -5.56
CA ALA A 28 -0.75 -16.13 -5.88
C ALA A 28 -2.27 -16.14 -5.60
N LEU A 29 -2.96 -17.23 -5.96
CA LEU A 29 -4.40 -17.37 -5.70
C LEU A 29 -4.73 -17.45 -4.20
N SER A 30 -3.98 -18.22 -3.42
CA SER A 30 -4.22 -18.36 -1.98
C SER A 30 -3.99 -17.03 -1.24
N ARG A 31 -3.11 -16.21 -1.78
CA ARG A 31 -2.77 -14.88 -1.30
C ARG A 31 -3.78 -13.81 -1.70
N LEU A 32 -4.48 -13.90 -2.84
CA LEU A 32 -5.54 -12.97 -3.20
C LEU A 32 -6.91 -13.47 -2.69
N THR A 33 -7.17 -13.26 -1.40
CA THR A 33 -8.41 -13.72 -0.75
C THR A 33 -9.58 -12.73 -0.91
N PRO A 34 -10.84 -13.18 -0.78
CA PRO A 34 -11.99 -12.28 -0.70
C PRO A 34 -11.89 -11.28 0.47
N ALA A 35 -11.22 -11.65 1.56
CA ALA A 35 -10.98 -10.75 2.68
C ALA A 35 -10.05 -9.60 2.27
N ILE A 36 -9.00 -9.87 1.49
CA ILE A 36 -8.09 -8.84 0.97
C ILE A 36 -8.82 -7.91 -0.01
N LEU A 37 -9.66 -8.45 -0.90
CA LEU A 37 -10.47 -7.61 -1.81
C LEU A 37 -11.43 -6.70 -1.03
N ARG A 38 -12.04 -7.18 0.06
CA ARG A 38 -12.87 -6.36 0.95
C ARG A 38 -12.05 -5.31 1.71
N ALA A 39 -10.87 -5.65 2.18
CA ALA A 39 -9.96 -4.70 2.84
C ALA A 39 -9.56 -3.58 1.87
N GLN A 40 -9.23 -3.91 0.62
CA GLN A 40 -8.93 -2.91 -0.40
C GLN A 40 -10.16 -2.05 -0.74
N ALA A 41 -11.37 -2.64 -0.84
CA ALA A 41 -12.61 -1.89 -1.04
C ALA A 41 -12.87 -0.92 0.12
N TRP A 42 -12.66 -1.37 1.35
CA TRP A 42 -12.82 -0.55 2.55
C TRP A 42 -11.81 0.60 2.57
N ASN A 43 -10.56 0.33 2.19
CA ASN A 43 -9.53 1.37 2.05
C ASN A 43 -9.98 2.43 1.03
N MET A 44 -10.54 2.05 -0.13
CA MET A 44 -11.06 3.01 -1.12
C MET A 44 -12.20 3.87 -0.57
N VAL A 45 -13.12 3.27 0.20
CA VAL A 45 -14.20 4.01 0.88
C VAL A 45 -13.61 5.00 1.86
N HIS A 46 -12.63 4.60 2.67
CA HIS A 46 -11.93 5.52 3.58
C HIS A 46 -11.28 6.69 2.85
N TRP A 47 -10.51 6.45 1.79
CA TRP A 47 -9.89 7.54 1.01
C TRP A 47 -10.92 8.49 0.41
N SER A 48 -12.04 7.95 -0.07
CA SER A 48 -13.15 8.75 -0.59
C SER A 48 -13.79 9.61 0.50
N LEU A 49 -14.00 9.05 1.69
CA LEU A 49 -14.55 9.77 2.85
C LEU A 49 -13.61 10.87 3.33
N ILE A 50 -12.30 10.60 3.39
CA ILE A 50 -11.28 11.60 3.75
C ILE A 50 -11.32 12.76 2.76
N ALA A 51 -11.27 12.47 1.47
CA ALA A 51 -11.27 13.51 0.43
C ALA A 51 -12.60 14.30 0.42
N SER A 52 -13.73 13.61 0.57
CA SER A 52 -15.05 14.25 0.66
C SER A 52 -15.18 15.13 1.91
N SER A 53 -14.62 14.70 3.04
CA SER A 53 -14.57 15.49 4.28
C SER A 53 -13.69 16.71 4.12
N GLY A 54 -12.56 16.58 3.42
CA GLY A 54 -11.70 17.71 3.07
C GLY A 54 -12.41 18.75 2.21
N LEU A 55 -13.17 18.31 1.19
CA LEU A 55 -14.00 19.20 0.38
C LEU A 55 -15.11 19.86 1.21
N PHE A 56 -15.84 19.08 2.00
CA PHE A 56 -16.89 19.62 2.87
C PHE A 56 -16.32 20.63 3.87
N GLY A 57 -15.16 20.34 4.46
CA GLY A 57 -14.45 21.24 5.35
C GLY A 57 -14.05 22.54 4.67
N LEU A 58 -13.50 22.48 3.45
CA LEU A 58 -13.14 23.65 2.65
C LEU A 58 -14.36 24.52 2.30
N TYR A 59 -15.50 23.91 1.95
CA TYR A 59 -16.66 24.64 1.42
C TYR A 59 -17.66 25.08 2.47
N GLN A 60 -17.89 24.27 3.51
CA GLN A 60 -18.98 24.47 4.47
C GLN A 60 -18.47 24.90 5.84
N LEU A 61 -17.28 24.43 6.24
CA LEU A 61 -16.72 24.71 7.57
C LEU A 61 -15.65 25.81 7.55
N GLY A 62 -15.25 26.26 6.37
CA GLY A 62 -14.20 27.26 6.18
C GLY A 62 -12.84 26.79 6.70
N TRP A 63 -12.51 25.50 6.51
CA TRP A 63 -11.19 24.99 6.83
C TRP A 63 -10.13 25.69 6.00
N SER A 64 -9.02 26.05 6.64
CA SER A 64 -7.90 26.70 5.95
C SER A 64 -7.27 25.74 4.93
N PRO A 65 -7.17 26.13 3.64
CA PRO A 65 -6.49 25.33 2.62
C PRO A 65 -5.02 25.05 2.97
N LEU A 66 -4.36 26.02 3.61
CA LEU A 66 -2.97 25.88 4.06
C LEU A 66 -2.85 24.81 5.15
N SER A 67 -3.80 24.79 6.10
CA SER A 67 -3.85 23.76 7.14
C SER A 67 -4.02 22.36 6.55
N LEU A 68 -4.86 22.21 5.52
CA LEU A 68 -5.06 20.95 4.83
C LEU A 68 -3.87 20.51 3.98
N LEU A 69 -3.18 21.45 3.34
CA LEU A 69 -1.95 21.17 2.60
C LEU A 69 -0.85 20.67 3.55
N LEU A 70 -0.65 21.35 4.67
CA LEU A 70 0.37 20.97 5.65
C LEU A 70 0.04 19.64 6.34
N LEU A 71 -1.25 19.38 6.58
CA LEU A 71 -1.74 18.08 7.03
C LEU A 71 -1.43 16.96 6.03
N LEU A 72 -1.71 17.20 4.75
CA LEU A 72 -1.42 16.25 3.67
C LEU A 72 0.09 15.93 3.60
N VAL A 73 0.93 16.97 3.68
CA VAL A 73 2.39 16.85 3.66
C VAL A 73 2.89 16.08 4.87
N ALA A 74 2.40 16.39 6.07
CA ALA A 74 2.76 15.68 7.29
C ALA A 74 2.35 14.20 7.24
N GLY A 75 1.13 13.89 6.79
CA GLY A 75 0.63 12.52 6.68
C GLY A 75 1.43 11.66 5.70
N HIS A 76 1.76 12.21 4.53
CA HIS A 76 2.60 11.50 3.55
C HIS A 76 4.05 11.34 4.05
N SER A 77 4.61 12.38 4.68
CA SER A 77 5.97 12.32 5.24
C SER A 77 6.07 11.26 6.35
N GLY A 78 5.08 11.21 7.24
CA GLY A 78 4.96 10.16 8.25
C GLY A 78 4.85 8.77 7.62
N GLY A 79 4.11 8.64 6.52
CA GLY A 79 4.03 7.40 5.74
C GLY A 79 5.36 6.96 5.13
N VAL A 80 6.14 7.89 4.57
CA VAL A 80 7.49 7.61 4.01
C VAL A 80 8.45 7.20 5.13
N LEU A 81 8.45 7.91 6.26
CA LEU A 81 9.27 7.57 7.42
C LEU A 81 8.91 6.20 8.01
N ALA A 82 7.62 5.86 8.06
CA ALA A 82 7.18 4.54 8.53
C ALA A 82 7.68 3.42 7.60
N GLU A 83 7.65 3.61 6.28
CA GLU A 83 8.22 2.63 5.33
C GLU A 83 9.75 2.55 5.45
N ALA A 84 10.44 3.68 5.60
CA ALA A 84 11.88 3.69 5.85
C ALA A 84 12.24 2.94 7.14
N LEU A 85 11.47 3.13 8.21
CA LEU A 85 11.67 2.42 9.47
C LEU A 85 11.38 0.92 9.33
N LYS A 86 10.29 0.52 8.64
CA LYS A 86 10.00 -0.88 8.34
C LYS A 86 11.15 -1.52 7.57
N TRP A 87 11.67 -0.84 6.55
CA TRP A 87 12.81 -1.30 5.77
C TRP A 87 14.08 -1.49 6.60
N LEU A 88 14.38 -0.55 7.50
CA LEU A 88 15.55 -0.63 8.36
C LEU A 88 15.44 -1.75 9.40
N LEU A 89 14.25 -1.96 9.98
CA LEU A 89 14.04 -2.92 11.07
C LEU A 89 13.77 -4.35 10.58
N PHE A 90 13.12 -4.52 9.42
CA PHE A 90 12.63 -5.82 8.91
C PHE A 90 13.12 -6.11 7.50
N ARG A 91 14.36 -5.70 7.18
CA ARG A 91 14.91 -5.72 5.82
C ARG A 91 14.78 -7.07 5.11
N THR A 92 15.04 -8.17 5.82
CA THR A 92 15.04 -9.53 5.24
C THR A 92 13.63 -9.98 4.90
N GLU A 93 12.71 -9.81 5.83
CA GLU A 93 11.28 -10.11 5.68
C GLU A 93 10.67 -9.24 4.59
N TYR A 94 11.07 -7.98 4.52
CA TYR A 94 10.60 -7.02 3.52
C TYR A 94 11.07 -7.38 2.11
N ARG A 95 12.32 -7.84 1.95
CA ARG A 95 12.81 -8.36 0.65
C ARG A 95 12.04 -9.60 0.21
N ALA A 96 11.87 -10.58 1.10
CA ALA A 96 11.13 -11.80 0.80
C ALA A 96 9.66 -11.51 0.40
N ALA A 97 9.05 -10.50 1.02
CA ALA A 97 7.73 -10.01 0.65
C ALA A 97 7.69 -9.45 -0.78
N VAL A 98 8.63 -8.57 -1.14
CA VAL A 98 8.71 -7.96 -2.47
C VAL A 98 9.03 -8.99 -3.56
N ASP A 99 9.90 -9.96 -3.28
CA ASP A 99 10.18 -11.05 -4.22
C ASP A 99 8.93 -11.87 -4.50
N THR A 100 8.14 -12.16 -3.46
CA THR A 100 6.83 -12.84 -3.61
C THR A 100 5.86 -12.00 -4.44
N GLU A 101 5.82 -10.68 -4.23
CA GLU A 101 4.97 -9.78 -5.00
C GLU A 101 5.39 -9.70 -6.47
N ASN A 102 6.70 -9.67 -6.75
CA ASN A 102 7.23 -9.69 -8.12
C ASN A 102 6.79 -10.96 -8.87
N GLU A 103 6.78 -12.13 -8.22
CA GLU A 103 6.22 -13.36 -8.81
C GLU A 103 4.69 -13.27 -8.99
N ASP A 104 3.97 -12.70 -8.03
CA ASP A 104 2.51 -12.50 -8.15
C ASP A 104 2.15 -11.59 -9.33
N ARG A 105 2.92 -10.50 -9.56
CA ARG A 105 2.74 -9.60 -10.71
C ARG A 105 2.86 -10.34 -12.04
N LEU A 106 3.87 -11.20 -12.18
CA LEU A 106 4.01 -12.07 -13.35
C LEU A 106 2.79 -12.98 -13.51
N VAL A 107 2.35 -13.65 -12.43
CA VAL A 107 1.18 -14.53 -12.48
C VAL A 107 -0.06 -13.79 -12.96
N TRP A 108 -0.37 -12.63 -12.38
CA TRP A 108 -1.58 -11.88 -12.75
C TRP A 108 -1.51 -11.30 -14.17
N ALA A 109 -0.32 -10.93 -14.65
CA ALA A 109 -0.11 -10.54 -16.04
C ALA A 109 -0.35 -11.72 -17.01
N MET A 110 0.14 -12.91 -16.66
CA MET A 110 -0.09 -14.13 -17.42
C MET A 110 -1.57 -14.52 -17.44
N VAL A 111 -2.28 -14.41 -16.31
CA VAL A 111 -3.75 -14.60 -16.24
C VAL A 111 -4.47 -13.66 -17.22
N MET A 112 -4.08 -12.39 -17.26
CA MET A 112 -4.68 -11.42 -18.18
C MET A 112 -4.43 -11.79 -19.65
N ALA A 113 -3.21 -12.17 -20.00
CA ALA A 113 -2.88 -12.59 -21.35
C ALA A 113 -3.67 -13.85 -21.75
N TYR A 114 -3.70 -14.88 -20.90
CA TYR A 114 -4.44 -16.12 -21.18
C TYR A 114 -5.94 -15.90 -21.31
N ARG A 115 -6.55 -15.05 -20.47
CA ARG A 115 -7.97 -14.70 -20.57
C ARG A 115 -8.34 -14.06 -21.91
N LYS A 116 -7.40 -13.34 -22.52
CA LYS A 116 -7.58 -12.65 -23.80
C LYS A 116 -7.05 -13.45 -24.99
N GLY A 117 -6.46 -14.62 -24.78
CA GLY A 117 -5.77 -15.39 -25.83
C GLY A 117 -4.50 -14.71 -26.36
N GLU A 118 -3.90 -13.80 -25.59
CA GLU A 118 -2.70 -13.06 -25.98
C GLU A 118 -1.43 -13.87 -25.71
N LYS A 119 -0.44 -13.76 -26.59
CA LYS A 119 0.89 -14.37 -26.44
C LYS A 119 1.93 -13.42 -25.86
N ARG A 120 1.50 -12.28 -25.31
CA ARG A 120 2.37 -11.21 -24.85
C ARG A 120 1.86 -10.67 -23.52
N ILE A 121 2.78 -10.16 -22.71
CA ILE A 121 2.50 -9.45 -21.46
C ILE A 121 3.21 -8.10 -21.49
N PHE A 122 2.73 -7.12 -20.72
CA PHE A 122 3.42 -5.84 -20.58
C PHE A 122 4.75 -6.01 -19.84
N ALA A 123 5.82 -5.39 -20.34
CA ALA A 123 7.14 -5.43 -19.71
C ALA A 123 7.13 -4.87 -18.28
N SER A 124 6.20 -3.97 -17.95
CA SER A 124 6.03 -3.44 -16.60
C SER A 124 5.72 -4.54 -15.57
N ALA A 125 5.09 -5.64 -15.97
CA ALA A 125 4.84 -6.77 -15.08
C ALA A 125 6.11 -7.58 -14.75
N LEU A 126 7.20 -7.36 -15.49
CA LEU A 126 8.49 -8.02 -15.33
C LEU A 126 9.51 -7.13 -14.59
N GLN A 127 9.17 -5.87 -14.33
CA GLN A 127 10.06 -4.96 -13.61
C GLN A 127 10.17 -5.42 -12.16
N GLN A 128 11.35 -5.90 -11.80
CA GLN A 128 11.70 -6.17 -10.41
C GLN A 128 11.86 -4.85 -9.68
N THR A 129 11.11 -4.70 -8.60
CA THR A 129 11.24 -3.54 -7.71
C THR A 129 12.25 -3.87 -6.62
N ASP A 130 13.34 -3.10 -6.51
CA ASP A 130 14.19 -3.13 -5.31
C ASP A 130 13.52 -2.28 -4.20
N PRO A 131 13.14 -2.89 -3.07
CA PRO A 131 12.57 -2.14 -1.96
C PRO A 131 13.49 -1.05 -1.41
N GLY A 132 14.80 -1.30 -1.37
CA GLY A 132 15.76 -0.32 -0.86
C GLY A 132 15.79 0.93 -1.74
N GLN A 133 15.88 0.74 -3.06
CA GLN A 133 15.85 1.83 -4.02
C GLN A 133 14.54 2.63 -3.92
N SER A 134 13.41 1.95 -3.80
CA SER A 134 12.09 2.59 -3.72
C SER A 134 11.96 3.49 -2.48
N VAL A 135 12.40 2.99 -1.33
CA VAL A 135 12.43 3.75 -0.07
C VAL A 135 13.37 4.96 -0.16
N MET A 136 14.54 4.79 -0.80
CA MET A 136 15.47 5.91 -0.99
C MET A 136 14.89 6.99 -1.89
N VAL A 137 14.30 6.61 -3.03
CA VAL A 137 13.64 7.55 -3.96
C VAL A 137 12.53 8.32 -3.24
N ASP A 138 11.67 7.62 -2.48
CA ASP A 138 10.61 8.28 -1.71
C ASP A 138 11.18 9.24 -0.65
N SER A 139 12.25 8.86 0.03
CA SER A 139 12.90 9.69 1.06
C SER A 139 13.51 10.95 0.47
N TYR A 140 14.21 10.84 -0.65
CA TYR A 140 14.79 11.99 -1.35
C TYR A 140 13.71 12.90 -1.95
N ALA A 141 12.69 12.33 -2.57
CA ALA A 141 11.57 13.08 -3.13
C ALA A 141 10.79 13.82 -2.04
N MET A 142 10.54 13.17 -0.88
CA MET A 142 9.95 13.82 0.30
C MET A 142 10.82 14.98 0.80
N ALA A 143 12.13 14.77 0.99
CA ALA A 143 13.03 15.83 1.46
C ALA A 143 13.05 17.03 0.51
N ALA A 144 13.11 16.77 -0.81
CA ALA A 144 13.05 17.80 -1.83
C ALA A 144 11.69 18.55 -1.80
N ALA A 145 10.58 17.81 -1.70
CA ALA A 145 9.24 18.40 -1.62
C ALA A 145 9.09 19.31 -0.39
N ILE A 146 9.54 18.87 0.79
CA ILE A 146 9.51 19.67 2.02
C ILE A 146 10.37 20.94 1.87
N ALA A 147 11.59 20.81 1.33
CA ALA A 147 12.47 21.96 1.12
C ALA A 147 11.86 22.99 0.16
N LEU A 148 11.33 22.54 -0.98
CA LEU A 148 10.66 23.39 -1.97
C LEU A 148 9.40 24.05 -1.41
N LEU A 149 8.59 23.30 -0.65
CA LEU A 149 7.41 23.86 0.01
C LEU A 149 7.80 24.93 1.02
N GLY A 150 8.83 24.69 1.83
CA GLY A 150 9.33 25.67 2.80
C GLY A 150 9.81 26.96 2.14
N LEU A 151 10.54 26.86 1.02
CA LEU A 151 10.96 28.01 0.22
C LEU A 151 9.76 28.77 -0.35
N GLN A 152 8.76 28.07 -0.88
CA GLN A 152 7.56 28.69 -1.45
C GLN A 152 6.72 29.40 -0.39
N LEU A 153 6.47 28.76 0.75
CA LEU A 153 5.73 29.38 1.86
C LEU A 153 6.41 30.66 2.32
N ARG A 154 7.74 30.64 2.47
CA ARG A 154 8.54 31.82 2.80
C ARG A 154 8.45 32.91 1.73
N ALA A 155 8.51 32.54 0.45
CA ALA A 155 8.38 33.50 -0.66
C ALA A 155 7.01 34.19 -0.69
N LEU A 156 5.96 33.49 -0.25
CA LEU A 156 4.60 34.02 -0.14
C LEU A 156 4.31 34.74 1.19
N GLY A 157 5.31 34.86 2.08
CA GLY A 157 5.13 35.45 3.41
C GLY A 157 4.23 34.64 4.35
N LEU A 158 3.99 33.36 4.03
CA LEU A 158 3.19 32.46 4.84
C LEU A 158 4.06 31.79 5.90
N GLU A 159 3.81 32.11 7.17
CA GLU A 159 4.50 31.44 8.28
C GLU A 159 3.82 30.11 8.63
N PRO A 160 4.55 28.97 8.64
CA PRO A 160 4.00 27.68 9.05
C PRO A 160 3.46 27.69 10.49
N ALA A 161 3.99 28.56 11.34
CA ALA A 161 3.55 28.72 12.73
C ALA A 161 2.09 29.22 12.84
N ALA A 162 1.58 29.90 11.81
CA ALA A 162 0.17 30.31 11.74
C ALA A 162 -0.80 29.12 11.77
N LEU A 163 -0.32 27.89 11.53
CA LEU A 163 -1.07 26.65 11.78
C LEU A 163 -1.61 26.54 13.21
N PHE A 164 -0.84 26.99 14.20
CA PHE A 164 -1.20 26.87 15.62
C PHE A 164 -2.17 27.97 16.06
N GLU A 165 -2.39 28.97 15.21
CA GLU A 165 -3.34 30.06 15.43
C GLU A 165 -4.73 29.75 14.84
N ASP A 166 -4.85 28.75 13.95
CA ASP A 166 -6.11 28.31 13.36
C ASP A 166 -6.98 27.61 14.40
N ARG A 167 -8.23 28.04 14.61
CA ARG A 167 -9.18 27.44 15.57
C ARG A 167 -9.37 25.92 15.43
N TRP A 168 -9.06 25.36 14.25
CA TRP A 168 -9.16 23.94 13.95
C TRP A 168 -7.84 23.17 14.06
N TRP A 169 -6.76 23.80 14.53
CA TRP A 169 -5.42 23.20 14.55
C TRP A 169 -5.36 21.87 15.29
N LEU A 170 -6.05 21.75 16.43
CA LEU A 170 -6.06 20.54 17.24
C LEU A 170 -6.79 19.40 16.51
N LEU A 171 -7.93 19.71 15.86
CA LEU A 171 -8.67 18.73 15.06
C LEU A 171 -7.82 18.27 13.86
N ASN A 172 -7.16 19.21 13.18
CA ASN A 172 -6.27 18.91 12.06
C ASN A 172 -5.07 18.07 12.50
N ALA A 173 -4.46 18.37 13.65
CA ALA A 173 -3.37 17.58 14.24
C ALA A 173 -3.82 16.17 14.64
N ILE A 174 -5.02 16.03 15.22
CA ILE A 174 -5.61 14.72 15.53
C ILE A 174 -5.84 13.92 14.24
N LEU A 175 -6.39 14.53 13.19
CA LEU A 175 -6.55 13.89 11.88
C LEU A 175 -5.20 13.49 11.28
N ALA A 176 -4.14 14.29 11.48
CA ALA A 176 -2.77 13.99 11.04
C ALA A 176 -2.21 12.77 11.75
N MET A 177 -2.41 12.70 13.07
CA MET A 177 -1.92 11.62 13.91
C MET A 177 -2.72 10.34 13.72
N LEU A 178 -4.02 10.41 13.42
CA LEU A 178 -4.85 9.24 13.13
C LEU A 178 -4.41 8.52 11.84
N TRP A 179 -3.76 9.23 10.92
CA TRP A 179 -3.27 8.70 9.64
C TRP A 179 -2.33 7.48 9.77
N PRO A 180 -1.25 7.52 10.57
CA PRO A 180 -0.42 6.33 10.83
C PRO A 180 -1.14 5.24 11.64
N PHE A 181 -2.14 5.59 12.48
CA PHE A 181 -2.92 4.58 13.20
C PHE A 181 -3.87 3.78 12.29
N LEU A 182 -4.29 4.34 11.15
CA LEU A 182 -5.01 3.58 10.12
C LEU A 182 -4.10 2.50 9.49
N GLY A 183 -2.82 2.81 9.28
CA GLY A 183 -1.83 1.82 8.86
C GLY A 183 -1.63 0.68 9.87
N LEU A 184 -1.78 0.97 11.17
CA LEU A 184 -1.75 -0.03 12.23
C LEU A 184 -3.06 -0.84 12.34
N PHE A 185 -4.21 -0.22 12.06
CA PHE A 185 -5.50 -0.91 11.98
C PHE A 185 -5.51 -1.92 10.83
N ASP A 186 -5.00 -1.54 9.66
CA ASP A 186 -4.78 -2.45 8.54
C ASP A 186 -3.83 -3.59 8.91
N LEU A 187 -2.72 -3.30 9.62
CA LEU A 187 -1.80 -4.32 10.13
C LEU A 187 -2.51 -5.32 11.08
N GLN A 188 -3.41 -4.84 11.93
CA GLN A 188 -4.21 -5.66 12.83
C GLN A 188 -5.23 -6.52 12.07
N MET A 189 -5.89 -5.96 11.06
CA MET A 189 -6.81 -6.69 10.18
C MET A 189 -6.07 -7.74 9.34
N ALA A 190 -4.86 -7.44 8.86
CA ALA A 190 -3.97 -8.37 8.17
C ALA A 190 -3.67 -9.59 9.07
N ARG A 191 -3.25 -9.32 10.32
CA ARG A 191 -2.95 -10.35 11.32
C ARG A 191 -4.15 -11.23 11.65
N GLN A 192 -5.34 -10.63 11.79
CA GLN A 192 -6.58 -11.38 12.07
C GLN A 192 -7.03 -12.23 10.87
N SER A 193 -6.74 -11.80 9.65
CA SER A 193 -7.10 -12.53 8.43
C SER A 193 -6.16 -13.68 8.07
N GLY A 194 -5.05 -13.86 8.80
CA GLY A 194 -4.00 -14.82 8.46
C GLY A 194 -3.31 -14.53 7.11
N ALA A 195 -3.58 -13.36 6.52
CA ALA A 195 -2.91 -12.90 5.32
C ALA A 195 -1.45 -12.59 5.66
N PRO A 196 -0.47 -13.05 4.85
CA PRO A 196 0.91 -12.67 5.07
C PRO A 196 1.03 -11.14 5.07
N ILE A 197 1.69 -10.60 6.11
CA ILE A 197 1.91 -9.17 6.37
C ILE A 197 2.45 -8.45 5.12
N ALA A 198 3.14 -9.19 4.25
CA ALA A 198 3.67 -8.80 2.95
C ALA A 198 2.65 -8.16 1.99
N HIS A 199 1.38 -8.55 2.04
CA HIS A 199 0.43 -8.26 0.95
C HIS A 199 -0.38 -6.98 1.06
N GLN A 200 -0.27 -6.25 2.16
CA GLN A 200 -1.18 -5.13 2.36
C GLN A 200 -0.61 -3.74 2.09
N GLN A 201 0.70 -3.47 2.09
CA GLN A 201 1.13 -2.07 2.11
C GLN A 201 2.50 -1.76 1.48
N PHE A 202 2.99 -2.56 0.54
CA PHE A 202 4.13 -2.07 -0.26
C PHE A 202 3.62 -1.18 -1.40
N GLN A 203 3.66 0.13 -1.18
CA GLN A 203 3.53 1.15 -2.23
C GLN A 203 4.93 1.74 -2.49
N PRO A 204 5.81 1.02 -3.22
CA PRO A 204 7.15 1.51 -3.51
C PRO A 204 7.11 2.84 -4.25
N GLY A 205 7.83 3.85 -3.76
CA GLY A 205 8.22 5.02 -4.54
C GLY A 205 7.08 5.98 -4.91
N GLY A 206 5.87 5.74 -4.42
CA GLY A 206 4.68 6.51 -4.82
C GLY A 206 4.42 7.72 -3.94
N ARG A 207 4.78 7.66 -2.64
CA ARG A 207 4.36 8.67 -1.66
C ARG A 207 5.24 9.92 -1.70
N GLY A 208 6.55 9.75 -1.78
CA GLY A 208 7.51 10.85 -1.90
C GLY A 208 7.40 11.52 -3.27
N MET A 209 7.26 10.73 -4.34
CA MET A 209 7.01 11.26 -5.69
C MET A 209 5.67 12.00 -5.79
N GLY A 210 4.62 11.47 -5.15
CA GLY A 210 3.32 12.15 -5.07
C GLY A 210 3.42 13.50 -4.35
N LEU A 211 4.16 13.57 -3.24
CA LEU A 211 4.45 14.83 -2.55
C LEU A 211 5.19 15.83 -3.43
N LEU A 212 6.23 15.37 -4.13
CA LEU A 212 7.00 16.22 -5.03
C LEU A 212 6.12 16.78 -6.15
N LEU A 213 5.21 15.96 -6.70
CA LEU A 213 4.25 16.40 -7.70
C LEU A 213 3.28 17.45 -7.14
N VAL A 214 2.72 17.23 -5.94
CA VAL A 214 1.83 18.19 -5.28
C VAL A 214 2.53 19.53 -5.06
N VAL A 215 3.78 19.52 -4.59
CA VAL A 215 4.57 20.74 -4.37
C VAL A 215 4.93 21.39 -5.70
N ALA A 216 5.28 20.63 -6.74
CA ALA A 216 5.52 21.19 -8.07
C ALA A 216 4.27 21.86 -8.66
N MET A 217 3.09 21.26 -8.48
CA MET A 217 1.82 21.89 -8.87
C MET A 217 1.55 23.16 -8.07
N PHE A 218 1.89 23.18 -6.77
CA PHE A 218 1.77 24.38 -5.95
C PHE A 218 2.68 25.52 -6.45
N LEU A 219 3.94 25.21 -6.77
CA LEU A 219 4.89 26.17 -7.34
C LEU A 219 4.41 26.76 -8.67
N TRP A 220 3.69 25.96 -9.47
CA TRP A 220 3.17 26.39 -10.77
C TRP A 220 1.94 27.31 -10.66
N LEU A 221 1.18 27.21 -9.57
CA LEU A 221 0.02 28.06 -9.30
C LEU A 221 0.49 29.33 -8.56
N SER A 222 0.90 30.35 -9.32
CA SER A 222 1.69 31.50 -8.85
C SER A 222 1.01 32.54 -7.94
N ASP A 223 -0.30 32.44 -7.65
CA ASP A 223 -1.05 33.43 -6.82
C ASP A 223 -1.45 32.90 -5.44
N ALA A 224 -0.99 33.55 -4.36
CA ALA A 224 -0.81 32.97 -3.01
C ALA A 224 -2.05 32.36 -2.32
N ALA A 225 -3.24 32.98 -2.42
CA ALA A 225 -4.39 32.58 -1.61
C ALA A 225 -5.35 31.63 -2.34
N GLU A 226 -5.62 31.89 -3.63
CA GLU A 226 -6.48 31.03 -4.44
C GLU A 226 -5.76 29.78 -4.95
N SER A 227 -4.43 29.83 -5.12
CA SER A 227 -3.63 28.67 -5.56
C SER A 227 -3.73 27.49 -4.59
N VAL A 228 -3.55 27.71 -3.29
CA VAL A 228 -3.60 26.64 -2.27
C VAL A 228 -4.99 26.03 -2.23
N ARG A 229 -6.04 26.86 -2.28
CA ARG A 229 -7.43 26.39 -2.30
C ARG A 229 -7.72 25.56 -3.55
N THR A 230 -7.33 26.05 -4.72
CA THR A 230 -7.52 25.37 -6.00
C THR A 230 -6.76 24.04 -6.02
N LEU A 231 -5.50 24.04 -5.57
CA LEU A 231 -4.68 22.85 -5.45
C LEU A 231 -5.36 21.80 -4.56
N MET A 232 -5.81 22.19 -3.36
CA MET A 232 -6.45 21.25 -2.44
C MET A 232 -7.76 20.70 -2.98
N MET A 233 -8.56 21.53 -3.66
CA MET A 233 -9.75 21.06 -4.36
C MET A 233 -9.41 20.03 -5.44
N VAL A 234 -8.42 20.31 -6.28
CA VAL A 234 -7.95 19.38 -7.31
C VAL A 234 -7.50 18.07 -6.69
N ILE A 235 -6.68 18.12 -5.62
CA ILE A 235 -6.20 16.92 -4.92
C ILE A 235 -7.38 16.09 -4.41
N PHE A 236 -8.36 16.70 -3.73
CA PHE A 236 -9.49 15.94 -3.21
C PHE A 236 -10.38 15.35 -4.31
N VAL A 237 -10.68 16.13 -5.36
CA VAL A 237 -11.47 15.64 -6.51
C VAL A 237 -10.75 14.49 -7.19
N VAL A 238 -9.46 14.63 -7.49
CA VAL A 238 -8.63 13.57 -8.07
C VAL A 238 -8.59 12.35 -7.16
N THR A 239 -8.46 12.52 -5.84
CA THR A 239 -8.47 11.41 -4.87
C THR A 239 -9.76 10.61 -4.93
N ILE A 240 -10.92 11.28 -5.03
CA ILE A 240 -12.22 10.63 -5.19
C ILE A 240 -12.29 9.89 -6.52
N LEU A 241 -11.87 10.53 -7.62
CA LEU A 241 -11.88 9.89 -8.95
C LEU A 241 -10.97 8.66 -9.00
N VAL A 242 -9.78 8.73 -8.39
CA VAL A 242 -8.86 7.60 -8.27
C VAL A 242 -9.48 6.48 -7.44
N ALA A 243 -10.17 6.79 -6.34
CA ALA A 243 -10.85 5.78 -5.53
C ALA A 243 -11.98 5.08 -6.32
N VAL A 244 -12.74 5.83 -7.12
CA VAL A 244 -13.77 5.26 -8.02
C VAL A 244 -13.13 4.37 -9.09
N LEU A 245 -12.07 4.84 -9.75
CA LEU A 245 -11.31 4.08 -10.74
C LEU A 245 -10.71 2.79 -10.13
N ALA A 246 -10.20 2.87 -8.91
CA ALA A 246 -9.68 1.72 -8.19
C ALA A 246 -10.77 0.66 -7.90
N GLY A 247 -12.03 1.08 -7.74
CA GLY A 247 -13.19 0.18 -7.67
C GLY A 247 -13.34 -0.71 -8.91
N PHE A 248 -13.07 -0.18 -10.11
CA PHE A 248 -13.01 -1.00 -11.32
C PHE A 248 -11.83 -1.98 -11.28
N GLY A 249 -10.68 -1.55 -10.74
CA GLY A 249 -9.54 -2.41 -10.48
C GLY A 249 -9.89 -3.63 -9.62
N LEU A 250 -10.67 -3.44 -8.55
CA LEU A 250 -11.13 -4.54 -7.69
C LEU A 250 -12.01 -5.54 -8.41
N LYS A 251 -12.91 -5.05 -9.28
CA LYS A 251 -13.73 -5.93 -10.11
C LYS A 251 -12.85 -6.78 -11.04
N VAL A 252 -11.87 -6.16 -11.68
CA VAL A 252 -10.91 -6.87 -12.54
C VAL A 252 -10.14 -7.93 -11.75
N MET A 253 -9.64 -7.60 -10.55
CA MET A 253 -8.95 -8.54 -9.67
C MET A 253 -9.86 -9.71 -9.25
N ALA A 254 -11.13 -9.44 -8.90
CA ALA A 254 -12.10 -10.46 -8.56
C ALA A 254 -12.36 -11.42 -9.75
N ASP A 255 -12.45 -10.89 -10.97
CA ASP A 255 -12.63 -11.67 -12.18
C ASP A 255 -11.40 -12.53 -12.50
N GLN A 256 -10.20 -11.95 -12.41
CA GLN A 256 -8.92 -12.67 -12.58
C GLN A 256 -8.80 -13.81 -11.58
N ARG A 257 -9.11 -13.54 -10.30
CA ARG A 257 -9.11 -14.56 -9.25
C ARG A 257 -10.06 -15.71 -9.56
N ARG A 258 -11.31 -15.40 -9.95
CA ARG A 258 -12.30 -16.42 -10.32
C ARG A 258 -11.84 -17.25 -11.50
N TRP A 259 -11.29 -16.61 -12.52
CA TRP A 259 -10.73 -17.30 -13.68
C TRP A 259 -9.56 -18.21 -13.30
N LEU A 260 -8.62 -17.72 -12.49
CA LEU A 260 -7.46 -18.50 -12.08
C LEU A 260 -7.86 -19.72 -11.24
N ALA A 261 -8.81 -19.55 -10.32
CA ALA A 261 -9.35 -20.66 -9.53
C ALA A 261 -10.00 -21.76 -10.40
N ALA A 262 -10.66 -21.38 -11.49
CA ALA A 262 -11.30 -22.32 -12.41
C ALA A 262 -10.30 -23.02 -13.36
N ASN A 263 -9.14 -22.41 -13.63
CA ASN A 263 -8.17 -22.87 -14.63
C ASN A 263 -6.85 -23.39 -14.04
N LEU A 264 -6.70 -23.41 -12.71
CA LEU A 264 -5.56 -24.05 -12.05
C LEU A 264 -5.70 -25.58 -12.16
N PRO A 265 -4.67 -26.31 -12.62
CA PRO A 265 -4.66 -27.77 -12.65
C PRO A 265 -4.75 -28.30 -11.21
N GLY A 266 -5.94 -28.73 -10.80
CA GLY A 266 -6.24 -29.03 -9.39
C GLY A 266 -7.73 -29.09 -9.02
N ALA A 267 -8.65 -28.66 -9.91
CA ALA A 267 -10.08 -28.97 -9.78
C ALA A 267 -10.38 -30.48 -9.88
N ASN A 268 -9.40 -31.30 -10.27
CA ASN A 268 -9.35 -32.76 -10.20
C ASN A 268 -8.03 -33.25 -9.56
N MET A 269 -7.73 -32.83 -8.33
CA MET A 269 -6.70 -33.46 -7.48
C MET A 269 -7.30 -33.82 -6.10
N PRO A 270 -6.81 -34.91 -5.47
CA PRO A 270 -7.53 -35.62 -4.42
C PRO A 270 -7.73 -34.78 -3.15
N ALA A 271 -8.76 -35.17 -2.40
CA ALA A 271 -9.27 -34.57 -1.17
C ALA A 271 -8.16 -33.99 -0.25
N PRO A 272 -8.48 -32.90 0.48
CA PRO A 272 -7.53 -32.27 1.38
C PRO A 272 -6.92 -33.31 2.31
N ILE A 273 -5.59 -33.29 2.41
CA ILE A 273 -4.83 -34.02 3.42
C ILE A 273 -5.53 -33.77 4.75
N LYS A 274 -6.12 -34.84 5.32
CA LYS A 274 -6.61 -34.87 6.71
C LYS A 274 -5.55 -34.19 7.55
N LYS A 275 -5.95 -33.16 8.31
CA LYS A 275 -5.14 -32.49 9.35
C LYS A 275 -4.08 -33.47 9.84
N ALA A 276 -2.82 -33.20 9.52
CA ALA A 276 -1.73 -33.80 10.27
C ALA A 276 -2.07 -33.50 11.73
N ALA A 277 -2.25 -34.56 12.51
CA ALA A 277 -2.47 -34.46 13.93
C ALA A 277 -1.42 -33.48 14.48
N ALA A 278 -1.89 -32.50 15.25
CA ALA A 278 -1.00 -31.60 15.96
C ALA A 278 0.08 -32.46 16.65
N PRO A 279 1.37 -32.07 16.62
CA PRO A 279 2.38 -32.76 17.39
C PRO A 279 1.89 -32.78 18.84
N SER A 280 1.72 -33.98 19.37
CA SER A 280 1.39 -34.20 20.78
C SER A 280 2.48 -33.52 21.59
N VAL A 281 2.11 -32.41 22.25
CA VAL A 281 2.91 -31.80 23.30
C VAL A 281 3.25 -32.92 24.29
N PRO A 282 4.52 -33.16 24.63
CA PRO A 282 4.85 -34.10 25.69
C PRO A 282 4.25 -33.54 26.97
N THR A 283 3.19 -34.17 27.46
CA THR A 283 2.66 -33.92 28.78
C THR A 283 3.78 -34.24 29.76
N ALA A 284 4.46 -33.22 30.26
CA ALA A 284 5.42 -33.35 31.33
C ALA A 284 4.68 -34.03 32.50
N SER A 285 5.03 -35.29 32.76
CA SER A 285 4.53 -36.02 33.92
C SER A 285 5.06 -35.31 35.17
N LEU A 286 4.23 -34.45 35.77
CA LEU A 286 4.42 -33.98 37.13
C LEU A 286 4.33 -35.20 38.04
N ARG A 287 5.50 -35.78 38.31
CA ARG A 287 5.68 -36.87 39.26
C ARG A 287 5.52 -36.27 40.67
N PRO A 288 4.55 -36.69 41.49
CA PRO A 288 4.45 -36.20 42.85
C PRO A 288 5.64 -36.72 43.67
N SER A 289 6.43 -35.79 44.20
CA SER A 289 7.47 -36.05 45.18
C SER A 289 6.83 -36.63 46.45
N ARG A 290 7.01 -37.94 46.67
CA ARG A 290 6.73 -38.58 47.96
C ARG A 290 7.90 -38.30 48.90
N SER A 291 7.74 -37.31 49.76
CA SER A 291 8.56 -37.12 50.95
C SER A 291 8.38 -38.31 51.91
N ARG A 292 9.43 -39.11 52.09
CA ARG A 292 9.51 -40.12 53.18
C ARG A 292 10.04 -39.43 54.45
N PRO A 293 9.43 -39.66 55.63
CA PRO A 293 9.97 -39.16 56.89
C PRO A 293 11.18 -39.99 57.34
N ARG A 294 12.25 -39.28 57.71
CA ARG A 294 13.47 -39.82 58.30
C ARG A 294 13.20 -40.18 59.77
N ARG A 295 13.34 -41.46 60.12
CA ARG A 295 13.41 -41.92 61.52
C ARG A 295 14.67 -41.32 62.17
N LYS A 296 14.50 -40.70 63.33
CA LYS A 296 15.58 -40.33 64.27
C LYS A 296 16.09 -41.61 64.97
N LYS A 297 17.41 -41.74 65.05
CA LYS A 297 18.12 -42.33 66.20
C LYS A 297 18.94 -41.20 66.80
#